data_AF-A0A7J0EJ46-F1
#
_entry.id   AF-A0A7J0EJ46-F1
#
_cell.length_a   1.000
_cell.length_b   1.000
_cell.length_c   1.000
_cell.angle_alpha   90.00
_cell.angle_beta   90.00
_cell.angle_gamma   90.00
#
_symmetry.space_group_name_H-M   'P 1'
#
loop_
_entity.id
_entity.type
_entity.pdbx_description
1 polymer ?
#
loop_
_entity_poly.entity_id
_entity_poly.type
_entity_poly.pdbx_seq_one_letter_code
_entity_poly.pdbx_strand_id
1 'polypeptide(L)'
;MTLAKAYVIIAKEHNNLHLAWELSSKIRSCQLLLSKAAMKEDPISLDEAEPIIKGLSSLIFKAQDAHYDIATTMMTMKSHIHALEERASAATVQSTVFGQLAAESLPKNLHCLHVKLMTDWLEKKSLQELADEKRNSPRLVDNNLYHFCIFSDNLVAVSVVINSTAWFFSNDFRGSTIEVQNIEDFTWLNASYSPVVKQLLETDSRAYYFEGSQDMKIEPKFRNPKHISLLNHLRFYIPEIYPQLEKVVFLDDDVVVQKEMTSLFSLDLHGNVNGAVETCLEAFHRKSNVTARYHYWQQQNVDKSLWKLGTLPPGLLAFYGLTESLDRRWHVLGLGFDLNIDNRLIESAAVIHFNGNMKPWLKLAIGRYKPLWERYVKGFGGFNFLLIGFSFSGMQALELSAQ
;
A
#
# COMPACT_ATOMS: atom_id res chain seq x y z
N MET A 1 48.37 -10.65 -11.29
CA MET A 1 47.33 -9.82 -11.96
C MET A 1 46.32 -9.19 -10.99
N THR A 2 45.74 -9.94 -10.05
CA THR A 2 44.75 -9.41 -9.08
C THR A 2 45.29 -8.23 -8.26
N LEU A 3 46.50 -8.35 -7.73
CA LEU A 3 47.17 -7.27 -6.98
C LEU A 3 47.38 -6.00 -7.82
N ALA A 4 47.82 -6.14 -9.07
CA ALA A 4 47.99 -5.00 -9.98
C ALA A 4 46.66 -4.30 -10.29
N LYS A 5 45.55 -5.05 -10.43
CA LYS A 5 44.21 -4.47 -10.62
C LYS A 5 43.77 -3.65 -9.41
N ALA A 6 44.08 -4.10 -8.19
CA ALA A 6 43.81 -3.32 -6.98
C ALA A 6 44.60 -2.01 -7.00
N TYR A 7 45.89 -2.04 -7.31
CA TYR A 7 46.72 -0.83 -7.39
C TYR A 7 46.28 0.16 -8.47
N VAL A 8 45.63 -0.28 -9.56
CA VAL A 8 45.02 0.64 -10.54
C VAL A 8 43.92 1.49 -9.90
N ILE A 9 43.05 0.88 -9.09
CA ILE A 9 41.96 1.58 -8.40
C ILE A 9 42.56 2.56 -7.38
N ILE A 10 43.51 2.08 -6.58
CA ILE A 10 44.16 2.88 -5.54
C ILE A 10 44.91 4.08 -6.13
N ALA A 11 45.65 3.88 -7.22
CA ALA A 11 46.37 4.95 -7.90
C ALA A 11 45.41 6.02 -8.45
N LYS A 12 44.21 5.65 -8.91
CA LYS A 12 43.18 6.61 -9.35
C LYS A 12 42.61 7.43 -8.19
N GLU A 13 42.32 6.80 -7.06
CA GLU A 13 41.83 7.51 -5.86
C GLU A 13 42.84 8.54 -5.34
N HIS A 14 44.13 8.21 -5.41
CA HIS A 14 45.21 9.14 -5.02
C HIS A 14 45.63 10.09 -6.16
N ASN A 15 44.83 10.20 -7.22
CA ASN A 15 45.07 11.05 -8.39
C ASN A 15 46.40 10.77 -9.13
N ASN A 16 47.01 9.60 -8.93
CA ASN A 16 48.18 9.12 -9.66
C ASN A 16 47.74 8.39 -10.95
N LEU A 17 47.13 9.15 -11.85
CA LEU A 17 46.57 8.64 -13.10
C LEU A 17 47.63 8.01 -14.02
N HIS A 18 48.88 8.49 -13.92
CA HIS A 18 50.01 7.94 -14.67
C HIS A 18 50.29 6.49 -14.28
N LEU A 19 50.48 6.21 -12.98
CA LEU A 19 50.72 4.86 -12.49
C LEU A 19 49.52 3.93 -12.78
N ALA A 20 48.30 4.45 -12.63
CA ALA A 20 47.08 3.71 -12.96
C ALA A 20 47.05 3.28 -14.44
N TRP A 21 47.49 4.15 -15.35
CA TRP A 21 47.58 3.87 -16.78
C TRP A 21 48.68 2.84 -17.08
N GLU A 22 49.87 2.98 -16.50
CA GLU A 22 50.99 2.04 -16.70
C GLU A 22 50.60 0.62 -16.25
N LEU A 23 50.00 0.49 -15.06
CA LEU A 23 49.49 -0.77 -14.53
C LEU A 23 48.40 -1.35 -15.44
N SER A 24 47.44 -0.53 -15.88
CA SER A 24 46.36 -0.96 -16.79
C SER A 24 46.91 -1.46 -18.13
N SER A 25 47.95 -0.81 -18.67
CA SER A 25 48.61 -1.21 -19.90
C SER A 25 49.31 -2.57 -19.77
N LYS A 26 50.05 -2.79 -18.68
CA LYS A 26 50.71 -4.08 -18.43
C LYS A 26 49.73 -5.20 -18.13
N ILE A 27 48.63 -4.93 -17.42
CA ILE A 27 47.55 -5.92 -17.22
C ILE A 27 46.95 -6.38 -18.56
N ARG A 28 46.70 -5.45 -19.49
CA ARG A 28 46.22 -5.79 -20.85
C ARG A 28 47.22 -6.64 -21.61
N SER A 29 48.51 -6.35 -21.48
CA SER A 29 49.58 -7.14 -22.08
C SER A 29 49.61 -8.58 -21.53
N CYS A 30 49.47 -8.77 -20.21
CA CYS A 30 49.32 -10.09 -19.60
C CYS A 30 48.09 -10.83 -20.12
N GLN A 31 46.93 -10.16 -20.18
CA GLN A 31 45.68 -10.75 -20.66
C GLN A 31 45.78 -11.19 -22.12
N LEU A 32 46.43 -10.39 -22.96
CA LEU A 32 46.66 -10.72 -24.36
C LEU A 32 47.58 -11.96 -24.50
N LEU A 33 48.64 -12.05 -23.69
CA LEU A 33 49.52 -13.22 -23.69
C LEU A 33 48.77 -14.49 -23.26
N LEU A 34 48.00 -14.42 -22.17
CA LEU A 34 47.18 -15.55 -21.70
C LEU A 34 46.12 -15.95 -22.72
N SER A 35 45.49 -14.99 -23.39
CA SER A 35 44.51 -15.25 -24.44
C SER A 35 45.16 -15.96 -25.63
N LYS A 36 46.32 -15.47 -26.10
CA LYS A 36 47.08 -16.12 -27.19
C LYS A 36 47.49 -17.55 -26.84
N ALA A 37 47.91 -17.78 -25.60
CA ALA A 37 48.26 -19.10 -25.11
C ALA A 37 47.06 -20.04 -25.05
N ALA A 38 45.88 -19.54 -24.67
CA ALA A 38 44.65 -20.34 -24.65
C ALA A 38 44.16 -20.72 -26.06
N MET A 39 44.58 -19.99 -27.11
CA MET A 39 44.23 -20.26 -28.51
C MET A 39 45.30 -21.06 -29.27
N LYS A 40 46.47 -21.30 -28.68
CA LYS A 40 47.56 -22.11 -29.23
C LYS A 40 47.68 -23.42 -28.44
N GLU A 41 48.12 -24.51 -29.08
CA GLU A 41 48.45 -25.76 -28.38
C GLU A 41 49.83 -25.72 -27.70
N ASP A 42 50.67 -24.72 -28.04
CA ASP A 42 52.02 -24.57 -27.49
C ASP A 42 52.02 -23.77 -26.17
N PRO A 43 52.86 -24.16 -25.19
CA PRO A 43 53.01 -23.42 -23.93
C PRO A 43 53.65 -22.04 -24.13
N ILE A 44 53.34 -21.11 -23.22
CA ILE A 44 53.95 -19.77 -23.19
C ILE A 44 55.48 -19.91 -23.01
N SER A 45 56.26 -19.32 -23.91
CA SER A 45 57.72 -19.34 -23.79
C SER A 45 58.21 -18.36 -22.73
N LEU A 46 59.37 -18.66 -22.14
CA LEU A 46 59.99 -17.80 -21.14
C LEU A 46 60.27 -16.40 -21.71
N ASP A 47 60.75 -16.32 -22.95
CA ASP A 47 61.08 -15.07 -23.64
C ASP A 47 59.86 -14.17 -23.86
N GLU A 48 58.67 -14.76 -24.04
CA GLU A 48 57.41 -14.04 -24.17
C GLU A 48 56.89 -13.53 -22.81
N ALA A 49 57.05 -14.33 -21.75
CA ALA A 49 56.50 -14.04 -20.43
C ALA A 49 57.38 -13.07 -19.61
N GLU A 50 58.71 -13.25 -19.66
CA GLU A 50 59.67 -12.55 -18.81
C GLU A 50 59.57 -11.01 -18.87
N PRO A 51 59.51 -10.34 -20.05
CA PRO A 51 59.44 -8.87 -20.10
C PRO A 51 58.13 -8.32 -19.54
N ILE A 52 57.04 -9.09 -19.67
CA ILE A 52 55.73 -8.70 -19.16
C ILE A 52 55.69 -8.86 -17.63
N ILE A 53 56.19 -9.99 -17.12
CA ILE A 53 56.25 -10.27 -15.67
C ILE A 53 57.18 -9.28 -14.97
N LYS A 54 58.40 -9.07 -15.48
CA LYS A 54 59.34 -8.08 -14.90
C LYS A 54 58.76 -6.67 -14.89
N GLY A 55 58.11 -6.27 -15.99
CA GLY A 55 57.46 -4.96 -16.08
C GLY A 55 56.31 -4.82 -15.08
N LEU A 56 55.46 -5.85 -14.91
CA LEU A 56 54.36 -5.82 -13.95
C LEU A 56 54.87 -5.82 -12.50
N SER A 57 55.90 -6.62 -12.19
CA SER A 57 56.52 -6.68 -10.85
C SER A 57 57.16 -5.35 -10.46
N SER A 58 57.85 -4.67 -11.40
CA SER A 58 58.42 -3.35 -11.16
C SER A 58 57.35 -2.30 -10.84
N LEU A 59 56.23 -2.31 -11.57
CA LEU A 59 55.11 -1.39 -11.30
C LEU A 59 54.40 -1.69 -9.97
N ILE A 60 54.26 -2.96 -9.60
CA ILE A 60 53.73 -3.35 -8.28
C ILE A 60 54.65 -2.85 -7.17
N PHE A 61 55.96 -3.02 -7.33
CA PHE A 61 56.94 -2.52 -6.35
C PHE A 61 56.89 -0.99 -6.23
N LYS A 62 56.79 -0.27 -7.36
CA LYS A 62 56.60 1.19 -7.37
C LYS A 62 55.30 1.62 -6.67
N ALA A 63 54.23 0.83 -6.79
CA ALA A 63 52.99 1.09 -6.07
C ALA A 63 53.12 0.79 -4.57
N GLN A 64 53.91 -0.20 -4.16
CA GLN A 64 54.20 -0.48 -2.75
C GLN A 64 55.07 0.62 -2.12
N ASP A 65 56.08 1.10 -2.85
CA ASP A 65 57.00 2.17 -2.45
C ASP A 65 56.29 3.53 -2.34
N ALA A 66 55.24 3.74 -3.12
CA ALA A 66 54.35 4.90 -2.98
C ALA A 66 53.55 4.92 -1.65
N HIS A 67 53.80 3.96 -0.74
CA HIS A 67 53.15 3.82 0.56
C HIS A 67 51.62 3.94 0.48
N TYR A 68 51.02 3.34 -0.54
CA TYR A 68 49.58 3.12 -0.54
C TYR A 68 49.25 2.19 0.62
N ASP A 69 48.97 2.76 1.80
CA ASP A 69 48.57 2.00 2.96
C ASP A 69 47.22 1.35 2.64
N ILE A 70 47.31 0.06 2.32
CA ILE A 70 46.17 -0.77 1.95
C ILE A 70 45.17 -0.79 3.10
N ALA A 71 45.62 -0.76 4.35
CA ALA A 71 44.74 -0.74 5.52
C ALA A 71 43.96 0.57 5.60
N THR A 72 44.64 1.71 5.44
CA THR A 72 43.99 3.04 5.38
C THR A 72 43.01 3.10 4.20
N THR A 73 43.41 2.62 3.02
CA THR A 73 42.54 2.64 1.83
C THR A 73 41.32 1.74 2.00
N MET A 74 41.48 0.55 2.59
CA MET A 74 40.35 -0.34 2.93
C MET A 74 39.41 0.31 3.94
N MET A 75 39.95 1.03 4.93
CA MET A 75 39.16 1.73 5.95
C MET A 75 38.36 2.89 5.33
N THR A 76 38.97 3.67 4.45
CA THR A 76 38.29 4.74 3.68
C THR A 76 37.23 4.19 2.74
N MET A 77 37.51 3.08 2.04
CA MET A 77 36.52 2.46 1.17
C MET A 77 35.33 1.91 1.96
N LYS A 78 35.59 1.31 3.14
CA LYS A 78 34.54 0.86 4.06
C LYS A 78 33.68 2.02 4.56
N SER A 79 34.27 3.17 4.91
CA SER A 79 33.50 4.34 5.33
C SER A 79 32.67 4.92 4.19
N HIS A 80 33.19 4.94 2.96
CA HIS A 80 32.43 5.38 1.77
C HIS A 80 31.27 4.44 1.45
N ILE A 81 31.46 3.12 1.57
CA ILE A 81 30.38 2.14 1.41
C ILE A 81 29.29 2.40 2.45
N HIS A 82 29.67 2.57 3.71
CA HIS A 82 28.70 2.83 4.78
C HIS A 82 27.93 4.14 4.55
N ALA A 83 28.62 5.21 4.16
CA ALA A 83 27.99 6.49 3.83
C ALA A 83 27.09 6.43 2.57
N LEU A 84 27.39 5.53 1.62
CA LEU A 84 26.52 5.25 0.48
C LEU A 84 25.28 4.44 0.89
N GLU A 85 25.45 3.44 1.75
CA GLU A 85 24.34 2.65 2.31
C GLU A 85 23.39 3.52 3.13
N GLU A 86 23.91 4.39 3.99
CA GLU A 86 23.11 5.35 4.77
C GLU A 86 22.32 6.29 3.86
N ARG A 87 22.96 6.83 2.80
CA ARG A 87 22.26 7.68 1.82
C ARG A 87 21.21 6.92 1.02
N ALA A 88 21.49 5.68 0.62
CA ALA A 88 20.53 4.84 -0.09
C ALA A 88 19.33 4.51 0.80
N SER A 89 19.56 4.19 2.07
CA SER A 89 18.52 3.98 3.08
C SER A 89 17.68 5.24 3.29
N ALA A 90 18.31 6.40 3.49
CA ALA A 90 17.63 7.68 3.65
C ALA A 90 16.78 8.04 2.41
N ALA A 91 17.33 7.85 1.20
CA ALA A 91 16.61 8.07 -0.06
C ALA A 91 15.43 7.11 -0.22
N THR A 92 15.58 5.85 0.19
CA THR A 92 14.50 4.85 0.17
C THR A 92 13.36 5.25 1.11
N VAL A 93 13.69 5.69 2.33
CA VAL A 93 12.71 6.18 3.31
C VAL A 93 12.01 7.44 2.80
N GLN A 94 12.74 8.42 2.26
CA GLN A 94 12.14 9.61 1.65
C GLN A 94 11.25 9.27 0.45
N SER A 95 11.69 8.37 -0.44
CA SER A 95 10.91 7.92 -1.59
C SER A 95 9.61 7.25 -1.15
N THR A 96 9.65 6.44 -0.08
CA THR A 96 8.46 5.81 0.49
C THR A 96 7.46 6.87 0.99
N VAL A 97 7.94 7.89 1.71
CA VAL A 97 7.09 9.00 2.19
C VAL A 97 6.48 9.78 1.03
N PHE A 98 7.28 10.17 0.03
CA PHE A 98 6.75 10.91 -1.12
C PHE A 98 5.79 10.08 -1.96
N GLY A 99 6.06 8.79 -2.15
CA GLY A 99 5.15 7.86 -2.81
C GLY A 99 3.82 7.75 -2.09
N GLN A 100 3.84 7.73 -0.76
CA GLN A 100 2.64 7.69 0.08
C GLN A 100 1.85 9.01 0.05
N LEU A 101 2.51 10.16 0.20
CA LEU A 101 1.87 11.47 0.05
C LEU A 101 1.25 11.65 -1.33
N ALA A 102 1.92 11.17 -2.38
CA ALA A 102 1.38 11.18 -3.72
C ALA A 102 0.14 10.27 -3.85
N ALA A 103 0.16 9.08 -3.26
CA ALA A 103 -0.96 8.14 -3.21
C ALA A 103 -2.23 8.72 -2.60
N GLU A 104 -2.04 9.59 -1.62
CA GLU A 104 -3.11 10.24 -0.86
C GLU A 104 -3.54 11.57 -1.47
N SER A 105 -2.67 12.19 -2.29
CA SER A 105 -3.02 13.41 -3.00
C SER A 105 -4.07 13.13 -4.08
N LEU A 106 -5.16 13.91 -4.06
CA LEU A 106 -6.09 13.96 -5.18
C LEU A 106 -5.43 14.76 -6.33
N PRO A 107 -5.37 14.20 -7.55
CA PRO A 107 -5.04 14.97 -8.74
C PRO A 107 -5.88 16.26 -8.83
N LYS A 108 -5.27 17.37 -9.27
CA LYS A 108 -5.93 18.70 -9.29
C LYS A 108 -7.31 18.70 -9.96
N ASN A 109 -7.47 17.95 -11.05
CA ASN A 109 -8.74 17.79 -11.75
C ASN A 109 -9.82 17.12 -10.88
N LEU A 110 -9.44 16.16 -10.02
CA LEU A 110 -10.35 15.52 -9.07
C LEU A 110 -10.69 16.43 -7.89
N HIS A 111 -9.74 17.26 -7.45
CA HIS A 111 -10.02 18.29 -6.46
C HIS A 111 -11.06 19.30 -6.97
N CYS A 112 -10.92 19.78 -8.22
CA CYS A 112 -11.92 20.65 -8.83
C CYS A 112 -13.29 19.96 -8.98
N LEU A 113 -13.30 18.67 -9.30
CA LEU A 113 -14.53 17.88 -9.31
C LEU A 113 -15.15 17.86 -7.91
N HIS A 114 -14.39 17.51 -6.87
CA HIS A 114 -14.86 17.50 -5.49
C HIS A 114 -15.46 18.84 -5.04
N VAL A 115 -14.80 19.96 -5.34
CA VAL A 115 -15.33 21.30 -5.04
C VAL A 115 -16.63 21.56 -5.78
N LYS A 116 -16.68 21.29 -7.09
CA LYS A 116 -17.91 21.46 -7.89
C LYS A 116 -19.06 20.62 -7.34
N LEU A 117 -18.76 19.38 -7.01
CA LEU A 117 -19.68 18.43 -6.40
C LEU A 117 -20.19 19.00 -5.06
N MET A 118 -19.33 19.43 -4.13
CA MET A 118 -19.79 20.09 -2.91
C MET A 118 -20.67 21.33 -3.17
N THR A 119 -20.32 22.16 -4.14
CA THR A 119 -21.16 23.31 -4.55
C THR A 119 -22.53 22.86 -5.06
N ASP A 120 -22.59 21.88 -5.97
CA ASP A 120 -23.83 21.34 -6.52
C ASP A 120 -24.75 20.78 -5.42
N TRP A 121 -24.18 20.18 -4.37
CA TRP A 121 -24.95 19.68 -3.23
C TRP A 121 -25.53 20.82 -2.38
N LEU A 122 -24.73 21.83 -2.07
CA LEU A 122 -25.15 22.96 -1.25
C LEU A 122 -26.23 23.80 -1.96
N GLU A 123 -26.19 23.87 -3.28
CA GLU A 123 -27.15 24.63 -4.08
C GLU A 123 -28.47 23.88 -4.34
N LYS A 124 -28.46 22.54 -4.41
CA LYS A 124 -29.63 21.74 -4.77
C LYS A 124 -30.36 21.18 -3.57
N LYS A 125 -31.32 21.95 -3.03
CA LYS A 125 -32.22 21.51 -1.95
C LYS A 125 -32.96 20.20 -2.23
N SER A 126 -33.38 19.96 -3.47
CA SER A 126 -34.05 18.71 -3.83
C SER A 126 -33.17 17.46 -3.67
N LEU A 127 -31.85 17.59 -3.82
CA LEU A 127 -30.92 16.48 -3.54
C LEU A 127 -30.77 16.25 -2.03
N GLN A 128 -30.80 17.32 -1.23
CA GLN A 128 -30.75 17.23 0.23
C GLN A 128 -32.03 16.59 0.77
N GLU A 129 -33.20 17.02 0.30
CA GLU A 129 -34.50 16.43 0.67
C GLU A 129 -34.57 14.94 0.31
N LEU A 130 -34.14 14.57 -0.91
CA LEU A 130 -34.08 13.16 -1.33
C LEU A 130 -33.12 12.34 -0.46
N ALA A 131 -32.00 12.93 -0.03
CA ALA A 131 -31.06 12.25 0.84
C ALA A 131 -31.61 12.09 2.26
N ASP A 132 -32.29 13.09 2.80
CA ASP A 132 -32.95 13.02 4.12
C ASP A 132 -34.09 12.00 4.15
N GLU A 133 -34.87 11.90 3.06
CA GLU A 133 -35.87 10.85 2.88
C GLU A 133 -35.22 9.45 2.87
N LYS A 134 -34.10 9.30 2.18
CA LYS A 134 -33.37 8.03 2.10
C LYS A 134 -32.66 7.67 3.40
N ARG A 135 -32.20 8.65 4.19
CA ARG A 135 -31.52 8.47 5.48
C ARG A 135 -32.40 7.76 6.51
N ASN A 136 -33.71 7.98 6.44
CA ASN A 136 -34.68 7.32 7.32
C ASN A 136 -35.35 6.10 6.67
N SER A 137 -34.81 5.60 5.56
CA SER A 137 -35.42 4.47 4.85
C SER A 137 -35.31 3.20 5.71
N PRO A 138 -36.42 2.46 5.93
CA PRO A 138 -36.38 1.19 6.66
C PRO A 138 -35.53 0.14 5.94
N ARG A 139 -35.28 0.32 4.64
CA ARG A 139 -34.40 -0.53 3.82
C ARG A 139 -32.95 -0.52 4.30
N LEU A 140 -32.50 0.52 4.99
CA LEU A 140 -31.11 0.60 5.48
C LEU A 140 -30.83 -0.37 6.63
N VAL A 141 -31.87 -0.88 7.29
CA VAL A 141 -31.77 -1.82 8.41
C VAL A 141 -32.46 -3.16 8.13
N ASP A 142 -32.90 -3.37 6.89
CA ASP A 142 -33.61 -4.58 6.49
C ASP A 142 -32.64 -5.73 6.20
N ASN A 143 -32.58 -6.72 7.09
CA ASN A 143 -31.70 -7.90 6.95
C ASN A 143 -32.00 -8.79 5.74
N ASN A 144 -33.10 -8.56 5.00
CA ASN A 144 -33.38 -9.25 3.74
C ASN A 144 -32.68 -8.61 2.53
N LEU A 145 -31.96 -7.50 2.73
CA LEU A 145 -31.23 -6.80 1.68
C LEU A 145 -29.72 -7.02 1.83
N TYR A 146 -29.00 -6.87 0.71
CA TYR A 146 -27.55 -6.94 0.70
C TYR A 146 -26.95 -5.59 1.05
N HIS A 147 -26.28 -5.50 2.19
CA HIS A 147 -25.69 -4.27 2.72
C HIS A 147 -24.19 -4.22 2.47
N PHE A 148 -23.75 -3.19 1.75
CA PHE A 148 -22.35 -2.90 1.49
C PHE A 148 -21.94 -1.59 2.14
N CYS A 149 -20.75 -1.54 2.74
CA CYS A 149 -20.24 -0.37 3.45
C CYS A 149 -18.87 0.04 2.90
N ILE A 150 -18.67 1.34 2.68
CA ILE A 150 -17.40 1.93 2.22
C ILE A 150 -17.08 3.12 3.13
N PHE A 151 -15.81 3.30 3.50
CA PHE A 151 -15.37 4.49 4.24
C PHE A 151 -14.29 5.20 3.45
N SER A 152 -14.56 6.40 2.96
CA SER A 152 -13.64 7.12 2.07
C SER A 152 -13.93 8.60 1.94
N ASP A 153 -12.87 9.38 1.78
CA ASP A 153 -12.87 10.78 1.35
C ASP A 153 -12.60 10.94 -0.16
N ASN A 154 -12.43 9.83 -0.90
CA ASN A 154 -12.12 9.82 -2.32
C ASN A 154 -13.34 9.40 -3.15
N LEU A 155 -14.10 10.39 -3.61
CA LEU A 155 -15.31 10.17 -4.40
C LEU A 155 -15.09 9.39 -5.70
N VAL A 156 -13.93 9.54 -6.34
CA VAL A 156 -13.63 8.79 -7.57
C VAL A 156 -13.42 7.32 -7.23
N ALA A 157 -12.76 7.04 -6.12
CA ALA A 157 -12.57 5.68 -5.63
C ALA A 157 -13.90 5.03 -5.26
N VAL A 158 -14.73 5.71 -4.46
CA VAL A 158 -16.09 5.27 -4.12
C VAL A 158 -16.94 5.01 -5.38
N SER A 159 -16.94 5.93 -6.35
CA SER A 159 -17.73 5.75 -7.58
C SER A 159 -17.29 4.56 -8.42
N VAL A 160 -15.99 4.24 -8.44
CA VAL A 160 -15.47 3.03 -9.09
C VAL A 160 -15.92 1.76 -8.37
N VAL A 161 -15.86 1.73 -7.03
CA VAL A 161 -16.36 0.59 -6.25
C VAL A 161 -17.86 0.38 -6.50
N ILE A 162 -18.66 1.45 -6.47
CA ILE A 162 -20.10 1.38 -6.73
C ILE A 162 -20.37 0.93 -8.17
N ASN A 163 -19.73 1.53 -9.17
CA ASN A 163 -19.95 1.17 -10.57
C ASN A 163 -19.56 -0.28 -10.85
N SER A 164 -18.43 -0.73 -10.32
CA SER A 164 -17.98 -2.11 -10.48
C SER A 164 -18.89 -3.09 -9.74
N THR A 165 -19.49 -2.71 -8.62
CA THR A 165 -20.48 -3.53 -7.90
C THR A 165 -21.83 -3.56 -8.62
N ALA A 166 -22.36 -2.40 -9.01
CA ALA A 166 -23.67 -2.23 -9.63
C ALA A 166 -23.77 -2.86 -11.02
N TRP A 167 -22.63 -3.01 -11.72
CA TRP A 167 -22.54 -3.74 -12.98
C TRP A 167 -23.20 -5.14 -12.92
N PHE A 168 -23.15 -5.80 -11.75
CA PHE A 168 -23.70 -7.14 -11.57
C PHE A 168 -25.20 -7.18 -11.22
N PHE A 169 -25.81 -6.06 -10.87
CA PHE A 169 -27.21 -5.97 -10.46
C PHE A 169 -28.16 -5.50 -11.58
N SER A 170 -27.75 -5.62 -12.85
CA SER A 170 -28.54 -5.26 -14.03
C SER A 170 -29.06 -3.80 -14.03
N ASN A 171 -28.14 -2.83 -14.13
CA ASN A 171 -28.35 -1.45 -14.63
C ASN A 171 -29.50 -0.58 -14.11
N ASP A 172 -30.27 -0.98 -13.10
CA ASP A 172 -31.30 -0.12 -12.53
C ASP A 172 -31.19 -0.07 -11.01
N PHE A 173 -30.54 0.99 -10.51
CA PHE A 173 -30.49 1.33 -9.09
C PHE A 173 -31.89 1.57 -8.47
N ARG A 174 -32.98 1.42 -9.22
CA ARG A 174 -34.37 1.56 -8.74
C ARG A 174 -34.71 0.69 -7.52
N GLY A 175 -34.01 -0.43 -7.30
CA GLY A 175 -34.13 -1.25 -6.09
C GLY A 175 -33.06 -1.00 -5.03
N SER A 176 -32.15 -0.05 -5.24
CA SER A 176 -31.06 0.24 -4.30
C SER A 176 -31.35 1.45 -3.42
N THR A 177 -30.99 1.35 -2.15
CA THR A 177 -30.97 2.49 -1.23
C THR A 177 -29.52 2.83 -0.95
N ILE A 178 -29.14 4.09 -1.14
CA ILE A 178 -27.79 4.58 -0.87
C ILE A 178 -27.92 5.56 0.29
N GLU A 179 -27.15 5.30 1.35
CA GLU A 179 -26.99 6.21 2.47
C GLU A 179 -25.59 6.82 2.46
N VAL A 180 -25.62 8.12 2.70
CA VAL A 180 -24.46 8.96 2.88
C VAL A 180 -24.55 9.53 4.28
N GLN A 181 -23.46 9.49 5.04
CA GLN A 181 -23.39 10.24 6.30
C GLN A 181 -22.05 10.96 6.38
N ASN A 182 -21.99 12.07 7.11
CA ASN A 182 -20.73 12.71 7.44
C ASN A 182 -20.17 12.13 8.74
N ILE A 183 -18.85 11.97 8.84
CA ILE A 183 -18.21 11.53 10.08
C ILE A 183 -18.49 12.47 11.26
N GLU A 184 -18.68 13.76 10.98
CA GLU A 184 -19.03 14.79 11.97
C GLU A 184 -20.44 14.61 12.53
N ASP A 185 -21.32 13.87 11.83
CA ASP A 185 -22.68 13.57 12.31
C ASP A 185 -22.67 12.51 13.43
N PHE A 186 -21.58 11.76 13.60
CA PHE A 186 -21.42 10.78 14.68
C PHE A 186 -21.07 11.48 16.00
N THR A 187 -22.05 12.14 16.60
CA THR A 187 -21.89 12.85 17.90
C THR A 187 -21.38 11.94 19.04
N TRP A 188 -21.66 10.63 18.96
CA TRP A 188 -21.16 9.61 19.89
C TRP A 188 -19.66 9.30 19.69
N LEU A 189 -19.10 9.52 18.50
CA LEU A 189 -17.70 9.26 18.17
C LEU A 189 -16.80 10.42 18.60
N ASN A 190 -16.67 10.61 19.91
CA ASN A 190 -15.89 11.68 20.51
C ASN A 190 -14.72 11.14 21.38
N ALA A 191 -13.91 12.05 21.91
CA ALA A 191 -12.71 11.72 22.69
C ALA A 191 -13.00 10.92 23.98
N SER A 192 -14.22 11.02 24.51
CA SER A 192 -14.64 10.26 25.68
C SER A 192 -14.98 8.81 25.35
N TYR A 193 -15.38 8.53 24.11
CA TYR A 193 -15.77 7.20 23.65
C TYR A 193 -14.64 6.48 22.92
N SER A 194 -13.93 7.16 22.01
CA SER A 194 -12.93 6.55 21.13
C SER A 194 -11.51 6.90 21.57
N PRO A 195 -10.66 5.91 21.93
CA PRO A 195 -9.25 6.14 22.22
C PRO A 195 -8.49 6.75 21.04
N VAL A 196 -8.91 6.45 19.81
CA VAL A 196 -8.31 7.03 18.60
C VAL A 196 -8.65 8.49 18.45
N VAL A 197 -9.91 8.88 18.68
CA VAL A 197 -10.31 10.30 18.65
C VAL A 197 -9.59 11.06 19.75
N LYS A 198 -9.42 10.45 20.93
CA LYS A 198 -8.63 11.02 22.01
C LYS A 198 -7.17 11.26 21.61
N GLN A 199 -6.50 10.25 21.05
CA GLN A 199 -5.13 10.37 20.56
C GLN A 199 -4.99 11.42 19.45
N LEU A 200 -5.98 11.55 18.56
CA LEU A 200 -6.02 12.56 17.50
C LEU A 200 -6.06 14.00 18.03
N LEU A 201 -6.72 14.21 19.17
CA LEU A 201 -6.89 15.53 19.78
C LEU A 201 -5.72 15.91 20.69
N GLU A 202 -4.92 14.95 21.14
CA GLU A 202 -3.74 15.18 21.98
C GLU A 202 -2.60 15.86 21.19
N THR A 203 -2.06 16.96 21.75
CA THR A 203 -1.05 17.82 21.11
C THR A 203 0.23 17.06 20.74
N ASP A 204 0.69 16.14 21.59
CA ASP A 204 1.92 15.37 21.36
C ASP A 204 1.78 14.37 20.21
N SER A 205 0.59 13.79 20.07
CA SER A 205 0.25 12.93 18.93
C SER A 205 0.13 13.77 17.66
N ARG A 206 -0.51 14.94 17.71
CA ARG A 206 -0.57 15.86 16.58
C ARG A 206 0.83 16.29 16.14
N ALA A 207 1.71 16.59 17.10
CA ALA A 207 3.10 16.91 16.81
C ALA A 207 3.79 15.71 16.14
N TYR A 208 3.70 14.49 16.67
CA TYR A 208 4.32 13.30 16.07
C TYR A 208 3.90 13.05 14.61
N TYR A 209 2.64 13.29 14.28
CA TYR A 209 2.09 12.95 12.97
C TYR A 209 2.04 14.09 11.95
N PHE A 210 1.84 15.33 12.41
CA PHE A 210 1.60 16.50 11.57
C PHE A 210 2.70 17.57 11.67
N GLU A 211 3.43 17.64 12.79
CA GLU A 211 4.51 18.60 12.95
C GLU A 211 5.85 17.87 12.82
N GLY A 212 6.74 18.35 11.97
CA GLY A 212 8.10 17.81 11.93
C GLY A 212 8.80 18.11 13.25
N SER A 213 8.70 17.22 14.24
CA SER A 213 9.51 17.35 15.45
C SER A 213 10.99 17.35 15.03
N GLN A 214 11.77 18.25 15.63
CA GLN A 214 13.21 18.39 15.41
C GLN A 214 14.02 17.15 15.85
N ASP A 215 13.35 16.13 16.39
CA ASP A 215 13.97 14.88 16.81
C ASP A 215 14.27 14.00 15.61
N MET A 216 15.55 13.95 15.22
CA MET A 216 16.11 13.12 14.14
C MET A 216 15.95 11.59 14.36
N LYS A 217 15.23 11.15 15.40
CA LYS A 217 15.02 9.73 15.73
C LYS A 217 13.75 9.12 15.13
N ILE A 218 12.82 9.91 14.61
CA ILE A 218 11.56 9.38 14.06
C ILE A 218 11.73 9.19 12.55
N GLU A 219 11.76 7.94 12.09
CA GLU A 219 11.90 7.67 10.66
C GLU A 219 10.74 8.30 9.87
N PRO A 220 11.02 9.02 8.77
CA PRO A 220 10.02 9.73 7.97
C PRO A 220 8.83 8.87 7.52
N LYS A 221 9.04 7.56 7.31
CA LYS A 221 7.98 6.60 6.93
C LYS A 221 6.84 6.50 7.95
N PHE A 222 7.05 7.03 9.16
CA PHE A 222 6.05 7.01 10.22
C PHE A 222 5.16 8.27 10.31
N ARG A 223 5.34 9.25 9.41
CA ARG A 223 4.66 10.56 9.41
C ARG A 223 3.50 10.59 8.41
N ASN A 224 2.44 9.81 8.65
CA ASN A 224 1.28 9.79 7.76
C ASN A 224 -0.06 10.09 8.47
N PRO A 225 -0.78 11.16 8.05
CA PRO A 225 -2.14 11.47 8.47
C PRO A 225 -3.21 10.37 8.24
N LYS A 226 -3.14 9.55 7.18
CA LYS A 226 -4.11 8.49 6.89
C LYS A 226 -4.10 7.33 7.89
N HIS A 227 -2.98 7.07 8.58
CA HIS A 227 -2.95 6.08 9.67
C HIS A 227 -3.71 6.51 10.92
N ILE A 228 -4.12 7.77 10.94
CA ILE A 228 -5.02 8.34 11.93
C ILE A 228 -6.29 8.89 11.27
N SER A 229 -6.48 8.68 9.95
CA SER A 229 -7.73 9.05 9.31
C SER A 229 -8.82 8.25 9.99
N LEU A 230 -9.67 8.96 10.72
CA LEU A 230 -10.74 8.36 11.52
C LEU A 230 -11.63 7.46 10.64
N LEU A 231 -11.74 7.77 9.34
CA LEU A 231 -12.42 6.94 8.32
C LEU A 231 -11.89 5.50 8.27
N ASN A 232 -10.57 5.29 8.34
CA ASN A 232 -9.99 3.95 8.33
C ASN A 232 -10.36 3.15 9.58
N HIS A 233 -10.64 3.83 10.70
CA HIS A 233 -11.01 3.23 11.98
C HIS A 233 -12.51 2.96 12.10
N LEU A 234 -13.36 3.56 11.25
CA LEU A 234 -14.82 3.34 11.27
C LEU A 234 -15.20 1.87 11.03
N ARG A 235 -14.34 1.07 10.39
CA ARG A 235 -14.53 -0.38 10.22
C ARG A 235 -14.75 -1.14 11.53
N PHE A 236 -14.21 -0.64 12.64
CA PHE A 236 -14.39 -1.24 13.96
C PHE A 236 -15.66 -0.77 14.67
N TYR A 237 -16.33 0.25 14.13
CA TYR A 237 -17.56 0.84 14.66
C TYR A 237 -18.79 0.48 13.80
N ILE A 238 -18.66 -0.36 12.78
CA ILE A 238 -19.82 -0.84 11.99
C ILE A 238 -20.95 -1.37 12.89
N PRO A 239 -20.68 -2.14 13.97
CA PRO A 239 -21.74 -2.57 14.89
C PRO A 239 -22.44 -1.42 15.63
N GLU A 240 -21.76 -0.29 15.85
CA GLU A 240 -22.34 0.91 16.48
C GLU A 240 -23.11 1.76 15.46
N ILE A 241 -22.66 1.77 14.20
CA ILE A 241 -23.31 2.50 13.10
C ILE A 241 -24.60 1.78 12.67
N TYR A 242 -24.55 0.45 12.55
CA TYR A 242 -25.67 -0.39 12.09
C TYR A 242 -25.96 -1.55 13.06
N PRO A 243 -26.41 -1.27 14.29
CA PRO A 243 -26.62 -2.30 15.32
C PRO A 243 -27.75 -3.30 15.00
N GLN A 244 -28.60 -2.99 14.02
CA GLN A 244 -29.74 -3.82 13.62
C GLN A 244 -29.40 -4.80 12.48
N LEU A 245 -28.26 -4.61 11.81
CA LEU A 245 -27.84 -5.47 10.71
C LEU A 245 -27.07 -6.68 11.23
N GLU A 246 -27.43 -7.86 10.73
CA GLU A 246 -26.77 -9.13 11.07
C GLU A 246 -25.47 -9.32 10.29
N LYS A 247 -25.43 -8.83 9.04
CA LYS A 247 -24.26 -8.99 8.16
C LYS A 247 -24.12 -7.82 7.19
N VAL A 248 -22.89 -7.36 7.04
CA VAL A 248 -22.50 -6.29 6.11
C VAL A 248 -21.22 -6.72 5.40
N VAL A 249 -21.10 -6.39 4.11
CA VAL A 249 -19.84 -6.53 3.37
C VAL A 249 -19.13 -5.18 3.36
N PHE A 250 -17.97 -5.12 3.99
CA PHE A 250 -17.11 -3.93 3.95
C PHE A 250 -16.18 -3.98 2.74
N LEU A 251 -16.09 -2.87 2.00
CA LEU A 251 -15.20 -2.70 0.85
C LEU A 251 -14.29 -1.49 1.10
N ASP A 252 -12.98 -1.67 0.94
CA ASP A 252 -12.06 -0.52 0.88
C ASP A 252 -12.33 0.28 -0.41
N ASP A 253 -11.94 1.56 -0.43
CA ASP A 253 -12.21 2.46 -1.55
C ASP A 253 -11.33 2.20 -2.78
N ASP A 254 -10.20 1.53 -2.59
CA ASP A 254 -9.19 1.22 -3.58
C ASP A 254 -9.33 -0.19 -4.16
N VAL A 255 -10.57 -0.67 -4.30
CA VAL A 255 -10.89 -1.98 -4.88
C VAL A 255 -11.70 -1.88 -6.16
N VAL A 256 -11.70 -2.95 -6.95
CA VAL A 256 -12.62 -3.16 -8.07
C VAL A 256 -13.31 -4.50 -7.91
N VAL A 257 -14.63 -4.50 -8.01
CA VAL A 257 -15.46 -5.72 -7.98
C VAL A 257 -15.57 -6.28 -9.39
N GLN A 258 -15.20 -7.55 -9.55
CA GLN A 258 -15.19 -8.26 -10.83
C GLN A 258 -16.21 -9.40 -10.89
N LYS A 259 -16.82 -9.77 -9.76
CA LYS A 259 -17.86 -10.81 -9.68
C LYS A 259 -18.93 -10.42 -8.68
N GLU A 260 -20.10 -11.00 -8.85
CA GLU A 260 -21.19 -10.90 -7.88
C GLU A 260 -20.77 -11.44 -6.50
N MET A 261 -21.18 -10.74 -5.43
CA MET A 261 -20.79 -11.04 -4.05
C MET A 261 -21.97 -11.48 -3.16
N THR A 262 -23.17 -11.69 -3.70
CA THR A 262 -24.37 -12.00 -2.91
C THR A 262 -24.21 -13.27 -2.07
N SER A 263 -23.47 -14.26 -2.58
CA SER A 263 -23.19 -15.50 -1.85
C SER A 263 -22.41 -15.27 -0.55
N LEU A 264 -21.69 -14.15 -0.38
CA LEU A 264 -21.08 -13.78 0.91
C LEU A 264 -22.12 -13.61 2.02
N PHE A 265 -23.33 -13.15 1.69
CA PHE A 265 -24.38 -12.92 2.67
C PHE A 265 -24.96 -14.23 3.21
N SER A 266 -24.89 -15.31 2.44
CA SER A 266 -25.32 -16.64 2.84
C SER A 266 -24.20 -17.50 3.46
N LEU A 267 -22.95 -17.02 3.50
CA LEU A 267 -21.85 -17.77 4.11
C LEU A 267 -22.08 -18.00 5.62
N ASP A 268 -21.83 -19.22 6.07
CA ASP A 268 -21.70 -19.51 7.50
C ASP A 268 -20.34 -19.01 7.98
N LEU A 269 -20.36 -18.18 9.04
CA LEU A 269 -19.13 -17.69 9.70
C LEU A 269 -18.73 -18.60 10.86
N HIS A 270 -19.42 -19.72 11.11
CA HIS A 270 -19.15 -20.67 12.19
C HIS A 270 -19.07 -20.02 13.57
N GLY A 271 -19.88 -18.97 13.79
CA GLY A 271 -19.91 -18.18 15.02
C GLY A 271 -18.77 -17.16 15.16
N ASN A 272 -17.94 -16.96 14.13
CA ASN A 272 -16.95 -15.88 14.04
C ASN A 272 -17.62 -14.52 13.82
N VAL A 273 -16.91 -13.45 14.19
CA VAL A 273 -17.41 -12.07 14.09
C VAL A 273 -17.25 -11.51 12.67
N ASN A 274 -16.19 -11.89 11.96
CA ASN A 274 -15.98 -11.49 10.56
C ASN A 274 -15.49 -12.65 9.70
N GLY A 275 -15.61 -12.51 8.38
CA GLY A 275 -14.90 -13.34 7.40
C GLY A 275 -13.85 -12.48 6.69
N ALA A 276 -12.64 -13.01 6.51
CA ALA A 276 -11.60 -12.33 5.76
C ALA A 276 -10.77 -13.32 4.92
N VAL A 277 -10.28 -12.85 3.77
CA VAL A 277 -9.32 -13.60 2.97
C VAL A 277 -7.94 -13.45 3.61
N GLU A 278 -7.29 -14.58 3.87
CA GLU A 278 -5.92 -14.64 4.37
C GLU A 278 -5.70 -13.97 5.74
N THR A 279 -6.01 -14.69 6.81
CA THR A 279 -5.46 -14.45 8.14
C THR A 279 -5.00 -15.77 8.75
N CYS A 280 -3.73 -15.84 9.14
CA CYS A 280 -3.14 -16.97 9.86
C CYS A 280 -3.59 -16.93 11.33
N LEU A 281 -4.85 -17.20 11.67
CA LEU A 281 -5.28 -17.21 13.08
C LEU A 281 -6.31 -18.32 13.32
N GLU A 282 -6.02 -19.18 14.30
CA GLU A 282 -6.89 -20.25 14.76
C GLU A 282 -8.19 -19.68 15.35
N ALA A 283 -9.33 -20.31 15.04
CA ALA A 283 -10.66 -19.84 15.45
C ALA A 283 -10.97 -20.17 16.93
N PHE A 284 -11.63 -19.24 17.62
CA PHE A 284 -12.18 -19.37 18.97
C PHE A 284 -13.60 -18.77 19.04
N HIS A 285 -14.57 -19.58 19.43
CA HIS A 285 -15.97 -19.13 19.51
C HIS A 285 -16.19 -18.12 20.64
N ARG A 286 -16.84 -16.99 20.35
CA ARG A 286 -17.60 -16.13 21.30
C ARG A 286 -18.31 -14.99 20.57
N LYS A 287 -19.57 -14.70 20.95
CA LYS A 287 -20.13 -13.35 20.76
C LYS A 287 -19.23 -12.37 21.50
N SER A 288 -18.56 -11.49 20.78
CA SER A 288 -17.60 -10.55 21.37
C SER A 288 -17.90 -9.13 20.93
N ASN A 289 -17.78 -8.19 21.85
CA ASN A 289 -17.83 -6.77 21.52
C ASN A 289 -16.48 -6.37 20.88
N VAL A 290 -16.44 -6.37 19.54
CA VAL A 290 -15.23 -6.04 18.80
C VAL A 290 -14.81 -4.58 19.00
N THR A 291 -15.76 -3.65 19.12
CA THR A 291 -15.50 -2.24 19.41
C THR A 291 -14.72 -2.10 20.71
N ALA A 292 -15.15 -2.79 21.77
CA ALA A 292 -14.48 -2.79 23.07
C ALA A 292 -13.10 -3.45 23.03
N ARG A 293 -12.94 -4.58 22.33
CA ARG A 293 -11.61 -5.21 22.13
C ARG A 293 -10.66 -4.29 21.37
N TYR A 294 -11.16 -3.63 20.35
CA TYR A 294 -10.43 -2.66 19.57
C TYR A 294 -10.01 -1.46 20.43
N HIS A 295 -10.90 -0.91 21.26
CA HIS A 295 -10.56 0.15 22.22
C HIS A 295 -9.48 -0.28 23.21
N TYR A 296 -9.59 -1.49 23.77
CA TYR A 296 -8.60 -2.05 24.68
C TYR A 296 -7.21 -2.05 24.05
N TRP A 297 -7.07 -2.60 22.83
CA TRP A 297 -5.78 -2.66 22.15
C TRP A 297 -5.24 -1.27 21.80
N GLN A 298 -6.09 -0.34 21.38
CA GLN A 298 -5.67 1.04 21.12
C GLN A 298 -5.15 1.74 22.39
N GLN A 299 -5.73 1.46 23.56
CA GLN A 299 -5.24 1.95 24.84
C GLN A 299 -3.90 1.31 25.24
N GLN A 300 -3.68 0.04 24.93
CA GLN A 300 -2.38 -0.61 25.19
C GLN A 300 -1.25 -0.08 24.31
N ASN A 301 -1.57 0.51 23.15
CA ASN A 301 -0.59 1.04 22.21
C ASN A 301 -0.46 2.57 22.24
N VAL A 302 -0.83 3.23 23.34
CA VAL A 302 -0.71 4.70 23.47
C VAL A 302 0.74 5.18 23.28
N ASP A 303 1.71 4.42 23.77
CA ASP A 303 3.15 4.70 23.62
C ASP A 303 3.74 4.20 22.29
N LYS A 304 2.92 3.58 21.43
CA LYS A 304 3.31 3.00 20.14
C LYS A 304 4.37 1.90 20.28
N SER A 305 4.40 1.19 21.41
CA SER A 305 5.33 0.08 21.66
C SER A 305 4.93 -1.20 20.92
N LEU A 306 3.63 -1.47 20.79
CA LEU A 306 3.10 -2.70 20.18
C LEU A 306 3.08 -2.65 18.65
N TRP A 307 2.65 -1.52 18.09
CA TRP A 307 2.78 -1.24 16.65
C TRP A 307 2.93 0.25 16.40
N LYS A 308 3.49 0.58 15.25
CA LYS A 308 3.76 1.97 14.89
C LYS A 308 2.58 2.64 14.21
N LEU A 309 1.93 1.98 13.25
CA LEU A 309 0.93 2.61 12.37
C LEU A 309 -0.10 1.63 11.80
N GLY A 310 -1.20 2.21 11.30
CA GLY A 310 -2.21 1.52 10.50
C GLY A 310 -3.26 0.80 11.33
N THR A 311 -4.26 0.29 10.62
CA THR A 311 -5.42 -0.40 11.21
C THR A 311 -5.31 -1.93 11.16
N LEU A 312 -4.36 -2.46 10.38
CA LEU A 312 -4.18 -3.91 10.28
C LEU A 312 -3.70 -4.54 11.60
N PRO A 313 -2.65 -4.05 12.30
CA PRO A 313 -2.26 -4.61 13.58
C PRO A 313 -3.39 -4.60 14.64
N PRO A 314 -4.07 -3.47 14.93
CA PRO A 314 -5.17 -3.49 15.88
C PRO A 314 -6.36 -4.32 15.38
N GLY A 315 -6.55 -4.46 14.07
CA GLY A 315 -7.56 -5.35 13.50
C GLY A 315 -7.27 -6.82 13.79
N LEU A 316 -6.05 -7.28 13.53
CA LEU A 316 -5.63 -8.65 13.85
C LEU A 316 -5.80 -8.96 15.34
N LEU A 317 -5.52 -7.99 16.22
CA LEU A 317 -5.68 -8.14 17.67
C LEU A 317 -7.15 -8.11 18.13
N ALA A 318 -7.96 -7.22 17.54
CA ALA A 318 -9.39 -7.10 17.84
C ALA A 318 -10.18 -8.32 17.36
N PHE A 319 -9.82 -8.87 16.20
CA PHE A 319 -10.43 -10.05 15.60
C PHE A 319 -9.68 -11.36 15.88
N TYR A 320 -8.62 -11.34 16.72
CA TYR A 320 -7.88 -12.56 17.05
C TYR A 320 -8.82 -13.63 17.60
N GLY A 321 -8.82 -14.79 16.93
CA GLY A 321 -9.70 -15.92 17.21
C GLY A 321 -11.14 -15.75 16.76
N LEU A 322 -11.51 -14.70 16.02
CA LEU A 322 -12.90 -14.40 15.67
C LEU A 322 -13.12 -14.19 14.17
N THR A 323 -12.21 -14.71 13.34
CA THR A 323 -12.25 -14.53 11.88
C THR A 323 -12.42 -15.87 11.20
N GLU A 324 -13.45 -15.97 10.36
CA GLU A 324 -13.63 -17.05 9.41
C GLU A 324 -12.69 -16.85 8.20
N SER A 325 -11.98 -17.91 7.81
CA SER A 325 -11.09 -17.85 6.66
C SER A 325 -11.89 -17.99 5.36
N LEU A 326 -11.81 -16.98 4.49
CA LEU A 326 -12.47 -17.00 3.19
C LEU A 326 -11.53 -17.50 2.08
N ASP A 327 -12.10 -18.12 1.06
CA ASP A 327 -11.38 -18.56 -0.15
C ASP A 327 -10.60 -17.40 -0.78
N ARG A 328 -9.33 -17.63 -1.12
CA ARG A 328 -8.43 -16.61 -1.70
C ARG A 328 -8.96 -15.97 -2.99
N ARG A 329 -9.87 -16.63 -3.70
CA ARG A 329 -10.53 -16.09 -4.91
C ARG A 329 -11.47 -14.93 -4.59
N TRP A 330 -11.88 -14.73 -3.35
CA TRP A 330 -12.69 -13.57 -2.98
C TRP A 330 -11.92 -12.27 -3.10
N HIS A 331 -10.61 -12.25 -2.82
CA HIS A 331 -9.86 -11.01 -2.69
C HIS A 331 -8.38 -11.21 -3.08
N VAL A 332 -7.96 -10.52 -4.15
CA VAL A 332 -6.56 -10.49 -4.59
C VAL A 332 -5.96 -9.13 -4.29
N LEU A 333 -4.88 -9.16 -3.51
CA LEU A 333 -4.10 -8.00 -3.07
C LEU A 333 -2.90 -7.75 -3.99
N GLY A 334 -2.35 -6.55 -3.92
CA GLY A 334 -1.01 -6.20 -4.39
C GLY A 334 -0.98 -5.28 -5.61
N LEU A 335 -2.11 -4.90 -6.19
CA LEU A 335 -2.14 -4.16 -7.45
C LEU A 335 -1.58 -2.72 -7.31
N GLY A 336 -1.33 -2.25 -6.09
CA GLY A 336 -0.67 -0.96 -5.82
C GLY A 336 0.84 -1.05 -5.53
N PHE A 337 1.47 -2.22 -5.60
CA PHE A 337 2.93 -2.35 -5.42
C PHE A 337 3.60 -3.55 -6.13
N ASP A 338 2.87 -4.63 -6.42
CA ASP A 338 3.42 -5.84 -7.04
C ASP A 338 3.25 -5.82 -8.56
N LEU A 339 4.36 -5.74 -9.29
CA LEU A 339 4.37 -5.69 -10.75
C LEU A 339 4.04 -7.04 -11.43
N ASN A 340 4.05 -8.15 -10.68
CA ASN A 340 4.13 -9.51 -11.22
C ASN A 340 2.98 -10.43 -10.79
N ILE A 341 1.83 -9.87 -10.41
CA ILE A 341 0.63 -10.66 -10.11
C ILE A 341 0.21 -11.43 -11.37
N ASP A 342 -0.05 -12.72 -11.22
CA ASP A 342 -0.54 -13.59 -12.30
C ASP A 342 -1.90 -13.08 -12.81
N ASN A 343 -2.03 -12.92 -14.13
CA ASN A 343 -3.28 -12.53 -14.76
C ASN A 343 -4.42 -13.50 -14.44
N ARG A 344 -4.13 -14.80 -14.30
CA ARG A 344 -5.15 -15.80 -13.94
C ARG A 344 -5.74 -15.54 -12.56
N LEU A 345 -4.91 -15.11 -11.60
CA LEU A 345 -5.39 -14.73 -10.27
C LEU A 345 -6.27 -13.48 -10.36
N ILE A 346 -5.83 -12.46 -11.09
CA ILE A 346 -6.61 -11.23 -11.32
C ILE A 346 -7.96 -11.56 -11.95
N GLU A 347 -8.00 -12.34 -13.03
CA GLU A 347 -9.24 -12.70 -13.74
C GLU A 347 -10.18 -13.56 -12.89
N SER A 348 -9.62 -14.45 -12.06
CA SER A 348 -10.40 -15.34 -11.20
C SER A 348 -10.94 -14.68 -9.93
N ALA A 349 -10.42 -13.52 -9.54
CA ALA A 349 -10.77 -12.84 -8.30
C ALA A 349 -12.17 -12.22 -8.35
N ALA A 350 -12.92 -12.28 -7.25
CA ALA A 350 -14.15 -11.52 -7.09
C ALA A 350 -13.86 -10.03 -6.84
N VAL A 351 -12.83 -9.72 -6.04
CA VAL A 351 -12.37 -8.36 -5.75
C VAL A 351 -10.86 -8.27 -5.96
N ILE A 352 -10.41 -7.23 -6.66
CA ILE A 352 -8.99 -6.88 -6.79
C ILE A 352 -8.68 -5.59 -6.05
N HIS A 353 -7.55 -5.55 -5.35
CA HIS A 353 -7.20 -4.47 -4.43
C HIS A 353 -5.92 -3.77 -4.84
N PHE A 354 -6.02 -2.45 -5.04
CA PHE A 354 -4.89 -1.57 -5.30
C PHE A 354 -4.23 -1.07 -4.01
N ASN A 355 -4.07 -1.96 -3.02
CA ASN A 355 -3.36 -1.66 -1.78
C ASN A 355 -1.87 -1.37 -2.10
N GLY A 356 -1.29 -0.41 -1.38
CA GLY A 356 0.04 0.14 -1.68
C GLY A 356 0.02 1.57 -2.23
N ASN A 357 1.17 2.05 -2.67
CA ASN A 357 1.37 3.46 -3.02
C ASN A 357 1.05 3.79 -4.49
N MET A 358 1.11 2.83 -5.40
CA MET A 358 0.88 3.05 -6.83
C MET A 358 -0.62 2.98 -7.17
N LYS A 359 -1.40 3.90 -6.59
CA LYS A 359 -2.86 3.94 -6.77
C LYS A 359 -3.26 4.20 -8.22
N PRO A 360 -4.36 3.61 -8.71
CA PRO A 360 -4.73 3.63 -10.13
C PRO A 360 -5.12 5.02 -10.66
N TRP A 361 -5.51 5.95 -9.80
CA TRP A 361 -5.79 7.35 -10.15
C TRP A 361 -4.53 8.24 -10.23
N LEU A 362 -3.35 7.71 -9.92
CA LEU A 362 -2.09 8.45 -10.00
C LEU A 362 -1.40 8.27 -11.35
N LYS A 363 -0.51 9.22 -11.66
CA LYS A 363 0.42 9.07 -12.80
C LYS A 363 1.43 7.93 -12.61
N LEU A 364 1.77 7.61 -11.37
CA LEU A 364 2.71 6.54 -11.01
C LEU A 364 2.03 5.17 -10.88
N ALA A 365 0.75 5.05 -11.23
CA ALA A 365 0.04 3.78 -11.23
C ALA A 365 0.77 2.72 -12.09
N ILE A 366 0.70 1.46 -11.66
CA ILE A 366 1.24 0.34 -12.44
C ILE A 366 0.44 0.22 -13.74
N GLY A 367 1.10 0.49 -14.87
CA GLY A 367 0.44 0.65 -16.17
C GLY A 367 -0.44 -0.54 -16.60
N ARG A 368 -0.02 -1.78 -16.30
CA ARG A 368 -0.78 -2.99 -16.66
C ARG A 368 -2.11 -3.16 -15.88
N TYR A 369 -2.23 -2.58 -14.68
CA TYR A 369 -3.45 -2.69 -13.86
C TYR A 369 -4.39 -1.51 -14.03
N LYS A 370 -3.90 -0.38 -14.53
CA LYS A 370 -4.67 0.85 -14.73
C LYS A 370 -5.98 0.64 -15.52
N PRO A 371 -6.02 -0.15 -16.60
CA PRO A 371 -7.26 -0.40 -17.36
C PRO A 371 -8.36 -1.15 -16.58
N LEU A 372 -8.00 -1.86 -15.50
CA LEU A 372 -8.96 -2.54 -14.63
C LEU A 372 -9.79 -1.53 -13.82
N TRP A 373 -9.19 -0.38 -13.51
CA TRP A 373 -9.83 0.74 -12.81
C TRP A 373 -10.54 1.69 -13.78
N GLU A 374 -9.83 2.15 -14.83
CA GLU A 374 -10.28 3.21 -15.74
C GLU A 374 -11.62 2.90 -16.44
N ARG A 375 -11.93 1.62 -16.65
CA ARG A 375 -13.22 1.20 -17.25
C ARG A 375 -14.44 1.62 -16.43
N TYR A 376 -14.28 1.78 -15.11
CA TYR A 376 -15.35 2.16 -14.19
C TYR A 376 -15.32 3.66 -13.82
N VAL A 377 -14.34 4.42 -14.32
CA VAL A 377 -14.19 5.86 -14.09
C VAL A 377 -15.23 6.69 -14.90
N LYS A 378 -16.09 6.04 -15.69
CA LYS A 378 -17.17 6.70 -16.43
C LYS A 378 -18.52 6.41 -15.80
N GLY A 379 -19.31 7.47 -15.61
CA GLY A 379 -20.73 7.37 -15.27
C GLY A 379 -20.99 7.51 -13.79
N PHE A 380 -21.09 8.75 -13.32
CA PHE A 380 -22.06 9.18 -12.31
C PHE A 380 -22.27 10.68 -12.52
N GLY A 381 -23.36 11.01 -13.23
CA GLY A 381 -23.89 12.36 -13.23
C GLY A 381 -24.48 12.66 -11.85
N GLY A 382 -23.66 13.25 -10.98
CA GLY A 382 -24.09 13.99 -9.79
C GLY A 382 -24.42 13.17 -8.54
N PHE A 383 -23.41 12.77 -7.76
CA PHE A 383 -23.54 12.48 -6.33
C PHE A 383 -22.18 12.70 -5.62
N ASN A 384 -22.20 13.32 -4.44
CA ASN A 384 -21.04 14.04 -3.86
C ASN A 384 -20.77 13.66 -2.42
N PHE A 385 -20.52 12.40 -2.07
CA PHE A 385 -20.61 12.03 -0.66
C PHE A 385 -19.74 10.87 -0.15
N LEU A 386 -19.47 10.93 1.16
CA LEU A 386 -19.08 9.82 2.03
C LEU A 386 -20.24 8.82 2.11
N LEU A 387 -20.05 7.62 1.55
CA LEU A 387 -21.10 6.64 1.32
C LEU A 387 -21.00 5.50 2.33
N ILE A 388 -21.80 5.55 3.39
CA ILE A 388 -21.63 4.66 4.56
C ILE A 388 -22.45 3.37 4.43
N GLY A 389 -23.40 3.32 3.50
CA GLY A 389 -24.13 2.09 3.20
C GLY A 389 -24.80 2.15 1.82
N PHE A 390 -24.81 1.04 1.10
CA PHE A 390 -25.75 0.85 0.00
C PHE A 390 -26.39 -0.55 0.07
N SER A 391 -27.71 -0.59 -0.01
CA SER A 391 -28.55 -1.78 0.16
C SER A 391 -29.26 -2.11 -1.15
N PHE A 392 -29.18 -3.34 -1.63
CA PHE A 392 -29.93 -3.80 -2.81
C PHE A 392 -31.02 -4.82 -2.44
N SER A 393 -32.15 -4.78 -3.15
CA SER A 393 -33.09 -5.90 -3.18
C SER A 393 -32.60 -6.99 -4.13
N GLY A 394 -32.13 -8.11 -3.56
CA GLY A 394 -31.90 -9.35 -4.29
C GLY A 394 -33.16 -10.19 -4.39
N MET A 395 -34.11 -9.81 -5.25
CA MET A 395 -35.17 -10.72 -5.69
C MET A 395 -35.36 -10.59 -7.21
N GLN A 396 -34.57 -11.36 -7.95
CA GLN A 396 -35.05 -12.05 -9.15
C GLN A 396 -34.46 -13.47 -9.13
N ALA A 397 -34.95 -14.27 -8.18
CA ALA A 397 -34.97 -15.71 -8.35
C ALA A 397 -36.44 -16.14 -8.26
N LEU A 398 -36.95 -16.63 -9.40
CA LEU A 398 -38.14 -17.47 -9.53
C LEU A 398 -39.49 -16.83 -9.17
N GLU A 399 -40.04 -16.05 -10.10
CA GLU A 399 -41.47 -16.07 -10.39
C GLU A 399 -41.66 -15.53 -11.81
N LEU A 400 -41.48 -16.40 -12.82
CA LEU A 400 -42.04 -16.28 -14.17
C LEU A 400 -41.73 -17.56 -14.97
N SER A 401 -42.17 -18.70 -14.43
CA SER A 401 -42.52 -19.86 -15.26
C SER A 401 -43.58 -20.70 -14.56
N ALA A 402 -44.80 -20.18 -14.55
CA ALA A 402 -46.01 -20.99 -14.65
C ALA A 402 -47.06 -20.09 -15.33
N GLN A 403 -47.28 -20.37 -16.61
CA GLN A 403 -48.57 -20.06 -17.26
C GLN A 403 -49.67 -20.89 -16.61
#